data_AF-A0A352KAZ0-F1
#
_entry.id   AF-A0A352KAZ0-F1
#
_cell.length_a   1.000
_cell.length_b   1.000
_cell.length_c   1.000
_cell.angle_alpha   90.00
_cell.angle_beta   90.00
_cell.angle_gamma   90.00
#
_symmetry.space_group_name_H-M   'P 1'
#
loop_
_entity.id
_entity.type
_entity.pdbx_description
1 polymer ?
#
loop_
_entity_poly.entity_id
_entity_poly.type
_entity_poly.pdbx_seq_one_letter_code
_entity_poly.pdbx_strand_id
1 'polypeptide(L)'
;MSQTSVKVATHDPVWTTIRSAAEELAKTEPVLSSLLYATVLNQHRLEDSLAYHLSQRLGTLEVPALLVQQVFEAAYDADPEIAAAARCD
;
A
#
# COMPACT_ATOMS: atom_id res chain seq x y z
N MET A 1 3.42 -38.28 -10.34
CA MET A 1 2.92 -37.18 -11.21
C MET A 1 2.97 -35.92 -10.37
N SER A 2 3.95 -35.06 -10.63
CA SER A 2 4.19 -33.84 -9.86
C SER A 2 3.26 -32.73 -10.35
N GLN A 3 2.37 -32.23 -9.50
CA GLN A 3 1.49 -31.12 -9.83
C GLN A 3 2.27 -29.80 -9.78
N THR A 4 2.45 -29.17 -10.94
CA THR A 4 2.89 -27.79 -11.05
C THR A 4 1.73 -26.87 -10.65
N SER A 5 1.80 -26.27 -9.46
CA SER A 5 0.83 -25.27 -9.02
C SER A 5 0.99 -24.02 -9.89
N VAL A 6 0.01 -23.76 -10.74
CA VAL A 6 -0.08 -22.52 -11.51
C VAL A 6 -0.46 -21.40 -10.54
N LYS A 7 0.49 -20.51 -10.21
CA LYS A 7 0.20 -19.25 -9.50
C LYS A 7 -0.65 -18.37 -10.42
N VAL A 8 -1.96 -18.40 -10.23
CA VAL A 8 -2.86 -17.42 -10.83
C VAL A 8 -2.51 -16.06 -10.22
N ALA A 9 -1.98 -15.15 -11.03
CA ALA A 9 -1.76 -13.77 -10.58
C ALA A 9 -3.12 -13.14 -10.29
N THR A 10 -3.35 -12.78 -9.03
CA THR A 10 -4.52 -12.00 -8.61
C THR A 10 -4.40 -10.61 -9.23
N HIS A 11 -5.24 -10.34 -10.22
CA HIS A 11 -5.31 -9.03 -10.86
C HIS A 11 -6.02 -8.05 -9.92
N ASP A 12 -5.27 -7.09 -9.35
CA ASP A 12 -5.82 -5.96 -8.57
C ASP A 12 -5.84 -4.70 -9.49
N PRO A 13 -6.96 -4.40 -10.16
CA PRO A 13 -7.04 -3.28 -11.10
C PRO A 13 -6.95 -1.92 -10.40
N VAL A 14 -7.46 -1.80 -9.17
CA VAL A 14 -7.42 -0.55 -8.40
C VAL A 14 -5.96 -0.21 -8.08
N TRP A 15 -5.24 -1.18 -7.52
CA TRP A 15 -3.84 -0.97 -7.17
C TRP A 15 -2.97 -0.71 -8.40
N THR A 16 -3.19 -1.47 -9.47
CA THR A 16 -2.46 -1.28 -10.74
C THR A 16 -2.65 0.14 -11.28
N THR A 17 -3.89 0.65 -11.27
CA THR A 17 -4.22 2.01 -11.74
C THR A 17 -3.50 3.08 -10.91
N ILE A 18 -3.52 2.95 -9.58
CA ILE A 18 -2.85 3.88 -8.66
C ILE A 18 -1.34 3.88 -8.89
N ARG A 19 -0.72 2.69 -9.02
CA ARG A 19 0.71 2.57 -9.31
C ARG A 19 1.08 3.24 -10.63
N SER A 20 0.35 2.97 -11.71
CA SER A 20 0.63 3.60 -13.01
C SER A 20 0.50 5.13 -12.97
N ALA A 21 -0.50 5.66 -12.27
CA ALA A 21 -0.63 7.10 -12.07
C ALA A 21 0.55 7.70 -11.28
N ALA A 22 1.00 7.02 -10.22
CA ALA A 22 2.14 7.44 -9.43
C ALA A 22 3.46 7.37 -10.22
N GLU A 23 3.64 6.37 -11.08
CA GLU A 23 4.81 6.25 -11.96
C GLU A 23 4.87 7.40 -12.97
N GLU A 24 3.74 7.76 -13.55
CA GLU A 24 3.67 8.88 -14.49
C GLU A 24 3.94 10.21 -13.79
N LEU A 25 3.29 10.45 -12.65
CA LEU A 25 3.47 11.68 -11.87
C LEU A 25 4.92 11.81 -11.36
N ALA A 26 5.56 10.71 -10.97
CA ALA A 26 6.96 10.74 -10.54
C ALA A 26 7.93 11.10 -11.69
N LYS A 27 7.57 10.86 -12.95
CA LYS A 27 8.35 11.28 -14.12
C LYS A 27 8.12 12.74 -14.47
N THR A 28 6.87 13.19 -14.41
CA THR A 28 6.49 14.55 -14.80
C THR A 28 6.81 15.57 -13.71
N GLU A 29 6.78 15.17 -12.44
CA GLU A 29 7.03 16.04 -11.27
C GLU A 29 8.16 15.48 -10.38
N PRO A 30 9.45 15.72 -10.73
CA PRO A 30 10.60 15.18 -10.01
C PRO A 30 10.65 15.53 -8.51
N VAL A 31 10.05 16.65 -8.11
CA VAL A 31 9.99 17.08 -6.70
C VAL A 31 9.15 16.13 -5.84
N LEU A 32 8.21 15.40 -6.44
CA LEU A 32 7.34 14.45 -5.75
C LEU A 32 7.85 13.01 -5.82
N SER A 33 8.88 12.71 -6.62
CA SER A 33 9.29 11.33 -6.90
C SER A 33 9.65 10.55 -5.64
N SER A 34 10.40 11.14 -4.71
CA SER A 34 10.78 10.47 -3.46
C SER A 34 9.56 10.16 -2.58
N LEU A 35 8.59 11.08 -2.53
CA LEU A 35 7.34 10.88 -1.80
C LEU A 35 6.53 9.75 -2.43
N LEU A 36 6.27 9.82 -3.74
CA LEU A 36 5.52 8.80 -4.49
C LEU A 36 6.18 7.43 -4.43
N TYR A 37 7.51 7.39 -4.44
CA TYR A 37 8.25 6.15 -4.28
C TYR A 37 8.00 5.54 -2.89
N ALA A 38 8.18 6.33 -1.83
CA ALA A 38 7.99 5.85 -0.47
C ALA A 38 6.53 5.45 -0.19
N THR A 39 5.55 6.22 -0.67
CA THR A 39 4.14 5.99 -0.39
C THR A 39 3.50 4.94 -1.26
N VAL A 40 3.85 4.83 -2.55
CA VAL A 40 3.15 3.97 -3.52
C VAL A 40 4.10 3.00 -4.20
N LEU A 41 5.16 3.48 -4.85
CA LEU A 41 5.91 2.65 -5.81
C LEU A 41 6.74 1.54 -5.14
N ASN A 42 7.19 1.77 -3.90
CA ASN A 42 7.92 0.79 -3.08
C ASN A 42 7.00 -0.21 -2.36
N GLN A 43 5.68 -0.03 -2.42
CA GLN A 43 4.71 -0.85 -1.70
C GLN A 43 4.21 -2.01 -2.57
N HIS A 44 3.83 -3.13 -1.95
CA HIS A 44 3.39 -4.32 -2.68
C HIS A 44 1.88 -4.33 -2.94
N ARG A 45 1.09 -3.84 -1.98
CA ARG A 45 -0.38 -3.75 -2.03
C ARG A 45 -0.87 -2.34 -1.73
N LEU A 46 -2.13 -2.06 -2.07
CA LEU A 46 -2.79 -0.78 -1.75
C LEU A 46 -2.78 -0.50 -0.23
N GLU A 47 -3.04 -1.51 0.56
CA GLU A 47 -3.18 -1.43 2.02
C GLU A 47 -1.84 -1.19 2.70
N ASP A 48 -0.73 -1.68 2.14
CA ASP A 48 0.62 -1.31 2.59
C ASP A 48 0.87 0.18 2.35
N SER A 49 0.43 0.68 1.18
CA SER A 49 0.50 2.10 0.81
C SER A 49 -0.35 2.98 1.73
N LEU A 50 -1.59 2.56 2.02
CA LEU A 50 -2.48 3.25 2.94
C LEU A 50 -1.92 3.24 4.37
N ALA A 51 -1.47 2.08 4.86
CA ALA A 51 -0.86 1.95 6.18
C ALA A 51 0.34 2.90 6.32
N TYR A 52 1.26 2.88 5.35
CA TYR A 52 2.41 3.78 5.36
C TYR A 52 1.95 5.25 5.34
N HIS A 53 1.10 5.64 4.39
CA HIS A 53 0.68 7.03 4.22
C HIS A 53 -0.04 7.58 5.46
N LEU A 54 -0.99 6.82 6.03
CA LEU A 54 -1.72 7.22 7.22
C LEU A 54 -0.82 7.24 8.45
N SER A 55 0.11 6.29 8.57
CA SER A 55 1.06 6.25 9.69
C SER A 55 1.98 7.46 9.72
N GLN A 56 2.45 7.93 8.56
CA GLN A 56 3.22 9.18 8.48
C GLN A 56 2.43 10.40 8.97
N ARG A 57 1.09 10.38 8.84
CA ARG A 57 0.22 11.49 9.28
C ARG A 57 -0.21 11.37 10.75
N LEU A 58 -0.35 10.16 11.26
CA LEU A 58 -0.83 9.87 12.61
C LEU A 58 0.29 9.74 13.64
N GLY A 59 1.54 9.50 13.20
CA GLY A 59 2.68 9.35 14.08
C GLY A 59 2.99 10.62 14.88
N THR A 60 3.34 10.43 16.16
CA THR A 60 3.82 11.47 17.07
C THR A 60 5.19 11.09 17.66
N LEU A 61 5.73 11.92 18.56
CA LEU A 61 6.96 11.59 19.28
C LEU A 61 6.76 10.41 20.24
N GLU A 62 5.58 10.32 20.85
CA GLU A 62 5.19 9.27 21.79
C GLU A 62 4.76 7.99 21.08
N VAL A 63 4.12 8.13 19.92
CA VAL A 63 3.64 7.01 19.09
C VAL A 63 4.25 7.12 17.70
N PRO A 64 5.45 6.56 17.48
CA PRO A 64 6.14 6.67 16.19
C PRO A 64 5.30 6.09 15.04
N ALA A 65 5.43 6.67 13.85
CA ALA A 65 4.73 6.20 12.64
C ALA A 65 4.92 4.68 12.40
N LEU A 66 6.11 4.14 12.67
CA LEU A 66 6.37 2.71 12.54
C LEU A 66 5.48 1.85 13.45
N LEU A 67 5.13 2.33 14.65
CA LEU A 67 4.24 1.63 15.55
C LEU A 67 2.79 1.72 15.07
N VAL A 68 2.38 2.88 14.55
CA VAL A 68 1.06 3.04 13.91
C VAL A 68 0.92 2.11 12.71
N GLN A 69 1.97 1.94 11.91
CA GLN A 69 1.95 1.05 10.75
C GLN A 69 1.75 -0.41 11.16
N GLN A 70 2.42 -0.87 12.21
CA GLN A 70 2.20 -2.21 12.77
C GLN A 70 0.77 -2.43 13.25
N VAL A 71 0.10 -1.38 13.76
CA VAL A 71 -1.31 -1.45 14.15
C VAL A 71 -2.21 -1.62 12.92
N PHE A 72 -1.95 -0.92 11.82
CA PHE A 72 -2.68 -1.14 10.56
C PHE A 72 -2.48 -2.54 10.01
N GLU A 73 -1.24 -3.04 10.00
CA GLU A 73 -0.92 -4.40 9.56
C GLU A 73 -1.68 -5.44 10.40
N ALA A 74 -1.64 -5.31 11.73
CA ALA A 74 -2.38 -6.18 12.63
C ALA A 74 -3.91 -6.09 12.43
N ALA A 75 -4.43 -4.89 12.11
CA ALA A 75 -5.85 -4.71 11.84
C ALA A 75 -6.27 -5.40 10.54
N TYR A 76 -5.50 -5.27 9.46
CA TYR A 76 -5.79 -5.95 8.19
C TYR A 76 -5.67 -7.48 8.30
N ASP A 77 -4.75 -7.98 9.12
CA ASP A 77 -4.59 -9.41 9.39
C ASP A 77 -5.75 -9.96 10.24
N ALA A 78 -6.22 -9.17 11.21
CA ALA A 78 -7.32 -9.54 12.10
C ALA A 78 -8.68 -9.49 11.39
N ASP A 79 -8.88 -8.51 10.51
CA ASP A 79 -10.13 -8.32 9.76
C ASP A 79 -9.87 -7.89 8.31
N PRO A 80 -9.83 -8.86 7.37
CA PRO A 80 -9.64 -8.60 5.94
C PRO A 80 -10.72 -7.70 5.32
N GLU A 81 -11.91 -7.57 5.93
CA GLU A 81 -12.97 -6.69 5.42
C GLU A 81 -12.58 -5.22 5.51
N ILE A 82 -11.66 -4.84 6.41
CA ILE A 82 -11.12 -3.48 6.47
C ILE A 82 -10.39 -3.13 5.17
N ALA A 83 -9.56 -4.06 4.67
CA ALA A 83 -8.82 -3.86 3.41
C ALA A 83 -9.74 -3.97 2.17
N ALA A 84 -10.86 -4.69 2.27
CA ALA A 84 -11.88 -4.73 1.23
C ALA A 84 -12.68 -3.42 1.18
N ALA A 85 -13.12 -2.93 2.35
CA ALA A 85 -13.84 -1.66 2.47
C ALA A 85 -12.99 -0.49 1.94
N ALA A 86 -11.70 -0.43 2.30
CA ALA A 86 -10.78 0.59 1.81
C ALA A 86 -10.61 0.60 0.27
N ARG A 87 -10.89 -0.51 -0.42
CA ARG A 87 -10.89 -0.58 -1.90
C ARG A 87 -12.21 -0.12 -2.53
N CYS A 88 -13.29 -0.08 -1.75
CA CYS A 88 -14.62 0.31 -2.21
C CYS A 88 -14.93 1.79 -1.99
N ASP A 89 -14.14 2.48 -1.17
CA ASP A 89 -14.20 3.93 -0.93
C ASP A 89 -13.48 4.72 -2.04
#